data_AF-A0A257MKQ0-F1
#
_entry.id   AF-A0A257MKQ0-F1
#
_cell.length_a   1.000
_cell.length_b   1.000
_cell.length_c   1.000
_cell.angle_alpha   90.00
_cell.angle_beta   90.00
_cell.angle_gamma   90.00
#
_symmetry.space_group_name_H-M   'P 1'
#
loop_
_entity.id
_entity.type
_entity.pdbx_description
1 polymer ?
#
loop_
_entity_poly.entity_id
_entity_poly.type
_entity_poly.pdbx_seq_one_letter_code
_entity_poly.pdbx_strand_id
1 'polypeptide(L)'
;MICIDIRERDLRELARTEVENLPGSLFTGTSPLLRPFIKNLEGLLPAENRGKVDSYILSALHSYIDWVHADESLIAMGSAESEVEISREELVELMKERYPTTSHQHLNLPGLLFLQSGPALQATSAILLRRDHHLNIPDGRRTRRYIFHMGVTAIDADKERIAVFFDMERLPKRADGTWVLF
;
A
#
# COMPACT_ATOMS: atom_id res chain seq x y z
N MET A 1 -0.63 -17.42 6.20
CA MET A 1 0.03 -16.18 5.71
C MET A 1 0.92 -16.51 4.53
N ILE A 2 0.79 -15.73 3.46
CA ILE A 2 1.54 -15.83 2.19
C ILE A 2 2.38 -14.56 2.06
N CYS A 3 3.57 -14.68 1.47
CA CYS A 3 4.43 -13.53 1.17
C CYS A 3 4.78 -13.58 -0.32
N ILE A 4 4.59 -12.47 -1.01
CA ILE A 4 5.09 -12.29 -2.38
C ILE A 4 6.18 -11.23 -2.37
N ASP A 5 7.30 -11.56 -3.01
CA ASP A 5 8.41 -10.61 -3.23
C ASP A 5 8.33 -10.07 -4.65
N ILE A 6 8.28 -8.75 -4.77
CA ILE A 6 8.19 -8.05 -6.05
C ILE A 6 9.46 -7.24 -6.23
N ARG A 7 10.20 -7.53 -7.30
CA ARG A 7 11.37 -6.77 -7.72
C ARG A 7 11.05 -5.93 -8.95
N GLU A 8 11.92 -5.00 -9.28
CA GLU A 8 11.77 -4.15 -10.48
C GLU A 8 11.55 -4.97 -11.77
N ARG A 9 12.29 -6.08 -11.93
CA ARG A 9 12.13 -7.00 -13.07
C ARG A 9 10.71 -7.55 -13.19
N ASP A 10 10.04 -7.81 -12.07
CA ASP A 10 8.70 -8.40 -12.07
C ASP A 10 7.68 -7.37 -12.57
N LEU A 11 7.83 -6.10 -12.17
CA LEU A 11 7.01 -4.99 -12.68
C LEU A 11 7.22 -4.79 -14.19
N ARG A 12 8.46 -4.89 -14.65
CA ARG A 12 8.80 -4.77 -16.07
C ARG A 12 8.26 -5.94 -16.90
N GLU A 13 8.43 -7.17 -16.43
CA GLU A 13 8.07 -8.37 -17.18
C GLU A 13 6.57 -8.66 -17.13
N LEU A 14 5.93 -8.50 -15.97
CA LEU A 14 4.54 -8.89 -15.74
C LEU A 14 3.55 -7.75 -16.01
N ALA A 15 3.96 -6.49 -15.76
CA ALA A 15 3.11 -5.32 -15.93
C ALA A 15 3.61 -4.32 -16.98
N ARG A 16 4.74 -4.61 -17.67
CA ARG A 16 5.33 -3.74 -18.71
C ARG A 16 5.54 -2.30 -18.23
N THR A 17 5.92 -2.16 -16.96
CA THR A 17 6.10 -0.87 -16.30
C THR A 17 7.51 -0.77 -15.76
N GLU A 18 8.23 0.28 -16.16
CA GLU A 18 9.52 0.63 -15.58
C GLU A 18 9.29 1.54 -14.37
N VAL A 19 10.06 1.31 -13.31
CA VAL A 19 9.93 2.05 -12.05
C VAL A 19 11.32 2.45 -11.60
N GLU A 20 11.57 3.75 -11.51
CA GLU A 20 12.86 4.30 -11.07
C GLU A 20 13.09 4.12 -9.57
N ASN A 21 12.01 4.12 -8.77
CA ASN A 21 12.07 3.98 -7.33
C ASN A 21 11.03 2.98 -6.84
N LEU A 22 11.49 1.81 -6.40
CA LEU A 22 10.63 0.69 -6.10
C LEU A 22 9.68 0.96 -4.91
N PRO A 23 10.13 1.42 -3.72
CA PRO A 23 9.23 1.86 -2.64
C PRO A 23 8.29 2.98 -3.07
N GLY A 24 8.78 3.89 -3.91
CA GLY A 24 8.00 4.97 -4.50
C GLY A 24 6.73 4.52 -5.21
N SER A 25 6.74 3.31 -5.79
CA SER A 25 5.58 2.73 -6.50
C SER A 25 4.31 2.58 -5.65
N LEU A 26 4.46 2.53 -4.31
CA LEU A 26 3.36 2.52 -3.34
C LEU A 26 2.59 3.86 -3.28
N PHE A 27 3.20 4.96 -3.76
CA PHE A 27 2.67 6.31 -3.63
C PHE A 27 2.14 6.92 -4.94
N THR A 28 2.01 6.10 -6.00
CA THR A 28 1.56 6.59 -7.31
C THR A 28 0.06 6.91 -7.40
N GLY A 29 -0.76 6.38 -6.50
CA GLY A 29 -2.19 6.66 -6.43
C GLY A 29 -2.55 7.83 -5.51
N THR A 30 -3.66 8.51 -5.81
CA THR A 30 -4.19 9.64 -5.02
C THR A 30 -5.13 9.18 -3.92
N SER A 31 -4.71 8.19 -3.11
CA SER A 31 -5.55 7.67 -2.01
C SER A 31 -5.80 8.74 -0.94
N PRO A 32 -7.00 8.78 -0.33
CA PRO A 32 -7.28 9.70 0.77
C PRO A 32 -6.54 9.35 2.06
N LEU A 33 -5.91 8.16 2.17
CA LEU A 33 -5.23 7.71 3.39
C LEU A 33 -4.16 8.69 3.87
N LEU A 34 -3.25 9.08 2.96
CA LEU A 34 -2.09 9.90 3.31
C LEU A 34 -2.39 11.40 3.24
N ARG A 35 -3.50 11.81 2.61
CA ARG A 35 -3.87 13.23 2.46
C ARG A 35 -3.87 14.01 3.79
N PRO A 36 -4.36 13.46 4.91
CA PRO A 36 -4.32 14.17 6.17
C PRO A 36 -2.91 14.38 6.75
N PHE A 37 -1.94 13.56 6.32
CA PHE A 37 -0.57 13.56 6.84
C PHE A 37 0.42 14.25 5.90
N ILE A 38 -0.05 14.95 4.85
CA ILE A 38 0.81 15.57 3.83
C ILE A 38 1.90 16.47 4.45
N LYS A 39 1.58 17.21 5.51
CA LYS A 39 2.56 18.06 6.21
C LYS A 39 3.67 17.26 6.88
N ASN A 40 3.37 16.07 7.41
CA ASN A 40 4.38 15.20 7.99
C ASN A 40 5.24 14.61 6.85
N LEU A 41 4.59 14.13 5.79
CA LEU A 41 5.24 13.53 4.61
C LEU A 41 6.14 14.51 3.86
N GLU A 42 5.85 15.81 3.90
CA GLU A 42 6.72 16.85 3.35
C GLU A 42 8.12 16.85 3.97
N GLY A 43 8.27 16.39 5.22
CA GLY A 43 9.57 16.24 5.88
C GLY A 43 10.51 15.28 5.16
N LEU A 44 9.96 14.31 4.43
CA LEU A 44 10.72 13.31 3.65
C LEU A 44 11.31 13.89 2.36
N LEU A 45 10.85 15.06 1.93
CA LEU A 45 11.32 15.72 0.73
C LEU A 45 12.56 16.59 1.01
N PRO A 46 13.45 16.77 0.01
CA PRO A 46 14.53 17.75 0.07
C PRO A 46 14.01 19.15 0.42
N ALA A 47 14.82 19.95 1.12
CA ALA A 47 14.42 21.28 1.62
C ALA A 47 13.86 22.22 0.53
N GLU A 48 14.40 22.14 -0.69
CA GLU A 48 13.96 22.90 -1.87
C GLU A 48 12.55 22.54 -2.38
N ASN A 49 12.06 21.35 -2.03
CA ASN A 49 10.78 20.80 -2.44
C ASN A 49 9.70 20.93 -1.36
N ARG A 50 10.02 21.56 -0.22
CA ARG A 50 9.08 21.89 0.85
C ARG A 50 8.34 23.22 0.56
N GLY A 51 7.20 23.43 1.22
CA GLY A 51 6.26 24.53 1.00
C GLY A 51 5.47 24.42 -0.30
N LYS A 52 5.43 23.26 -0.95
CA LYS A 52 4.74 23.05 -2.23
C LYS A 52 3.29 22.61 -2.00
N VAL A 53 2.50 22.63 -3.06
CA VAL A 53 1.09 22.22 -3.00
C VAL A 53 0.99 20.71 -2.71
N ASP A 54 -0.02 20.30 -1.94
CA ASP A 54 -0.35 18.90 -1.59
C ASP A 54 -0.18 17.89 -2.73
N SER A 55 -0.64 18.22 -3.95
CA SER A 55 -0.52 17.35 -5.11
C SER A 55 0.92 17.13 -5.55
N TYR A 56 1.77 18.15 -5.43
CA TYR A 56 3.20 18.05 -5.70
C TYR A 56 3.88 17.16 -4.67
N ILE A 57 3.58 17.35 -3.38
CA ILE A 57 4.17 16.56 -2.29
C ILE A 57 3.89 15.07 -2.52
N LEU A 58 2.63 14.70 -2.75
CA LEU A 58 2.26 13.30 -3.02
C LEU A 58 2.96 12.72 -4.25
N SER A 59 3.08 13.51 -5.33
CA SER A 59 3.78 13.06 -6.53
C SER A 59 5.29 12.93 -6.32
N ALA A 60 5.88 13.80 -5.50
CA ALA A 60 7.32 13.81 -5.21
C ALA A 60 7.73 12.62 -4.34
N LEU A 61 6.86 12.14 -3.44
CA LEU A 61 7.13 10.94 -2.62
C LEU A 61 7.55 9.73 -3.45
N HIS A 62 7.03 9.59 -4.68
CA HIS A 62 7.45 8.53 -5.59
C HIS A 62 8.97 8.53 -5.83
N SER A 63 9.66 9.66 -5.78
CA SER A 63 11.08 9.77 -6.11
C SER A 63 12.03 9.74 -4.90
N TYR A 64 11.55 10.06 -3.70
CA TYR A 64 12.42 10.33 -2.54
C TYR A 64 12.30 9.32 -1.40
N ILE A 65 11.33 8.41 -1.44
CA ILE A 65 11.18 7.37 -0.41
C ILE A 65 12.17 6.25 -0.67
N ASP A 66 12.97 5.91 0.34
CA ASP A 66 13.99 4.86 0.28
C ASP A 66 13.50 3.54 0.86
N TRP A 67 12.56 3.59 1.81
CA TRP A 67 11.95 2.40 2.42
C TRP A 67 10.56 2.69 2.98
N VAL A 68 9.75 1.63 3.10
CA VAL A 68 8.43 1.65 3.72
C VAL A 68 8.25 0.40 4.56
N HIS A 69 7.72 0.58 5.76
CA HIS A 69 7.19 -0.48 6.60
C HIS A 69 5.73 -0.16 6.93
N ALA A 70 4.84 -1.14 6.75
CA ALA A 70 3.45 -0.99 7.16
C ALA A 70 2.95 -2.30 7.75
N ASP A 71 2.32 -2.22 8.92
CA ASP A 71 1.67 -3.33 9.59
C ASP A 71 0.32 -2.89 10.18
N GLU A 72 -0.27 -3.69 11.07
CA GLU A 72 -1.55 -3.33 11.69
C GLU A 72 -1.49 -2.14 12.65
N SER A 73 -0.29 -1.79 13.13
CA SER A 73 -0.08 -0.77 14.15
C SER A 73 0.30 0.57 13.54
N LEU A 74 1.07 0.59 12.45
CA LEU A 74 1.59 1.84 11.88
C LEU A 74 1.95 1.73 10.40
N ILE A 75 2.19 2.90 9.81
CA ILE A 75 2.90 3.08 8.55
C ILE A 75 4.13 3.94 8.84
N ALA A 76 5.32 3.37 8.68
CA ALA A 76 6.59 4.07 8.76
C ALA A 76 7.21 4.15 7.36
N MET A 77 7.83 5.28 7.06
CA MET A 77 8.53 5.48 5.80
C MET A 77 9.66 6.47 5.99
N GLY A 78 10.74 6.25 5.25
CA GLY A 78 11.92 7.10 5.35
C GLY A 78 12.54 7.43 4.01
N SER A 79 13.23 8.57 4.00
CA SER A 79 14.23 8.95 3.02
C SER A 79 15.60 8.96 3.69
N ALA A 80 16.64 9.26 2.93
CA ALA A 80 18.01 9.29 3.42
C ALA A 80 18.24 10.21 4.64
N GLU A 81 17.38 11.23 4.84
CA GLU A 81 17.57 12.26 5.86
C GLU A 81 16.45 12.32 6.91
N SER A 82 15.33 11.65 6.69
CA SER A 82 14.13 11.81 7.53
C SER A 82 13.26 10.57 7.53
N GLU A 83 12.49 10.42 8.61
CA GLU A 83 11.52 9.35 8.83
C GLU A 83 10.20 9.96 9.29
N VAL A 84 9.10 9.37 8.83
CA VAL A 84 7.75 9.71 9.24
C VAL A 84 7.02 8.43 9.61
N GLU A 85 6.40 8.46 10.79
CA GLU A 85 5.53 7.41 11.27
C GLU A 85 4.09 7.93 11.36
N ILE A 86 3.14 7.08 10.99
CA ILE A 86 1.71 7.32 11.12
C ILE A 86 1.15 6.12 11.88
N SER A 87 0.80 6.33 13.15
CA SER A 87 0.19 5.28 13.96
C SER A 87 -1.28 5.06 13.56
N ARG A 88 -1.80 3.87 13.87
CA ARG A 88 -3.22 3.56 13.71
C ARG A 88 -4.09 4.51 14.54
N GLU A 89 -3.66 4.82 15.75
CA GLU A 89 -4.36 5.68 16.70
C GLU A 89 -4.53 7.08 16.12
N GLU A 90 -3.46 7.67 15.57
CA GLU A 90 -3.51 8.98 14.90
C GLU A 90 -4.47 8.98 13.72
N LEU A 91 -4.44 7.94 12.88
CA LEU A 91 -5.38 7.82 11.77
C LEU A 91 -6.82 7.71 12.26
N VAL A 92 -7.08 6.90 13.30
CA VAL A 92 -8.42 6.70 13.86
C VAL A 92 -8.98 8.01 14.42
N GLU A 93 -8.19 8.76 15.19
CA GLU A 93 -8.63 10.05 15.74
C GLU A 93 -8.95 11.06 14.63
N LEU A 94 -8.06 11.19 13.64
CA LEU A 94 -8.28 12.10 12.52
C LEU A 94 -9.52 11.73 11.71
N MET A 95 -9.76 10.42 11.52
CA MET A 95 -10.92 9.93 10.79
C MET A 95 -12.21 10.12 11.59
N LYS A 96 -12.20 10.02 12.93
CA LYS A 96 -13.35 10.37 13.78
C LYS A 96 -13.69 11.85 13.65
N GLU A 97 -12.69 12.74 13.65
CA GLU A 97 -12.90 14.19 13.52
C GLU A 97 -13.51 14.55 12.15
N ARG A 98 -12.98 13.98 11.07
CA ARG A 98 -13.41 14.32 9.70
C ARG A 98 -14.65 13.57 9.23
N TYR A 99 -14.83 12.33 9.69
CA TYR A 99 -15.87 11.41 9.24
C TYR A 99 -16.50 10.65 10.42
N PRO A 100 -17.25 11.35 11.29
CA PRO A 100 -17.73 10.80 12.58
C PRO A 100 -18.71 9.62 12.43
N THR A 101 -19.31 9.44 11.25
CA THR A 101 -20.30 8.38 10.97
C THR A 101 -19.70 7.09 10.41
N THR A 102 -18.39 7.07 10.11
CA THR A 102 -17.74 5.92 9.46
C THR A 102 -17.16 4.97 10.50
N SER A 103 -17.33 3.66 10.31
CA SER A 103 -16.84 2.63 11.21
C SER A 103 -15.34 2.37 11.00
N HIS A 104 -14.49 3.20 11.63
CA HIS A 104 -13.02 3.19 11.48
C HIS A 104 -12.31 2.00 12.13
N GLN A 105 -13.03 1.17 12.89
CA GLN A 105 -12.47 0.00 13.58
C GLN A 105 -11.92 -1.08 12.62
N HIS A 106 -12.27 -1.02 11.32
CA HIS A 106 -11.83 -1.94 10.28
C HIS A 106 -10.70 -1.38 9.39
N LEU A 107 -10.03 -0.29 9.79
CA LEU A 107 -8.92 0.26 9.03
C LEU A 107 -7.75 -0.74 8.97
N ASN A 108 -7.63 -1.44 7.85
CA ASN A 108 -6.46 -2.23 7.50
C ASN A 108 -5.41 -1.30 6.86
N LEU A 109 -4.45 -0.80 7.64
CA LEU A 109 -3.46 0.17 7.17
C LEU A 109 -2.63 -0.35 5.99
N PRO A 110 -2.06 -1.57 6.03
CA PRO A 110 -1.28 -2.09 4.92
C PRO A 110 -2.14 -2.30 3.68
N GLY A 111 -3.37 -2.78 3.85
CA GLY A 111 -4.35 -2.86 2.77
C GLY A 111 -4.66 -1.51 2.14
N LEU A 112 -4.84 -0.45 2.93
CA LEU A 112 -5.10 0.90 2.43
C LEU A 112 -3.90 1.51 1.70
N LEU A 113 -2.69 1.31 2.23
CA LEU A 113 -1.45 1.71 1.57
C LEU A 113 -1.28 0.94 0.25
N PHE A 114 -1.53 -0.36 0.25
CA PHE A 114 -1.48 -1.16 -0.98
C PHE A 114 -2.48 -0.66 -2.02
N LEU A 115 -3.67 -0.22 -1.62
CA LEU A 115 -4.65 0.36 -2.55
C LEU A 115 -4.25 1.72 -3.13
N GLN A 116 -3.30 2.41 -2.49
CA GLN A 116 -2.65 3.60 -3.00
C GLN A 116 -1.59 3.28 -4.05
N SER A 117 -1.04 2.07 -4.06
CA SER A 117 -0.06 1.67 -5.06
C SER A 117 -0.61 1.70 -6.49
N GLY A 118 0.33 1.72 -7.43
CA GLY A 118 0.03 1.81 -8.86
C GLY A 118 -0.69 0.58 -9.39
N PRO A 119 -1.45 0.69 -10.51
CA PRO A 119 -2.09 -0.44 -11.16
C PRO A 119 -1.11 -1.57 -11.52
N ALA A 120 0.13 -1.23 -11.86
CA ALA A 120 1.20 -2.17 -12.18
C ALA A 120 1.57 -3.06 -10.99
N LEU A 121 1.72 -2.47 -9.78
CA LEU A 121 2.03 -3.24 -8.58
C LEU A 121 0.88 -4.18 -8.23
N GLN A 122 -0.36 -3.68 -8.23
CA GLN A 122 -1.55 -4.51 -7.95
C GLN A 122 -1.74 -5.65 -8.95
N ALA A 123 -1.47 -5.42 -10.24
CA ALA A 123 -1.54 -6.45 -11.28
C ALA A 123 -0.43 -7.50 -11.09
N THR A 124 0.81 -7.05 -10.86
CA THR A 124 1.95 -7.92 -10.59
C THR A 124 1.70 -8.79 -9.37
N SER A 125 1.20 -8.23 -8.27
CA SER A 125 0.83 -8.99 -7.07
C SER A 125 -0.23 -10.06 -7.36
N ALA A 126 -1.28 -9.74 -8.12
CA ALA A 126 -2.30 -10.71 -8.49
C ALA A 126 -1.72 -11.87 -9.34
N ILE A 127 -0.81 -11.56 -10.27
CA ILE A 127 -0.13 -12.56 -11.10
C ILE A 127 0.74 -13.47 -10.23
N LEU A 128 1.53 -12.92 -9.32
CA LEU A 128 2.40 -13.69 -8.42
C LEU A 128 1.59 -14.56 -7.47
N LEU A 129 0.53 -14.03 -6.86
CA LEU A 129 -0.37 -14.82 -6.00
C LEU A 129 -1.01 -16.00 -6.75
N ARG A 130 -1.38 -15.79 -8.01
CA ARG A 130 -1.90 -16.86 -8.87
C ARG A 130 -0.84 -17.89 -9.24
N ARG A 131 0.34 -17.42 -9.68
CA ARG A 131 1.41 -18.27 -10.20
C ARG A 131 2.07 -19.10 -9.10
N ASP A 132 2.36 -18.47 -7.96
CA ASP A 132 3.24 -19.04 -6.94
C ASP A 132 2.44 -19.64 -5.76
N HIS A 133 1.16 -19.24 -5.60
CA HIS A 133 0.31 -19.68 -4.49
C HIS A 133 -1.07 -20.21 -4.93
N HIS A 134 -1.33 -20.32 -6.24
CA HIS A 134 -2.60 -20.77 -6.80
C HIS A 134 -3.83 -19.96 -6.34
N LEU A 135 -3.63 -18.71 -5.93
CA LEU A 135 -4.70 -17.81 -5.50
C LEU A 135 -5.22 -16.98 -6.69
N ASN A 136 -6.43 -17.27 -7.13
CA ASN A 136 -7.08 -16.56 -8.22
C ASN A 136 -7.89 -15.37 -7.70
N ILE A 137 -7.28 -14.18 -7.71
CA ILE A 137 -7.99 -12.94 -7.41
C ILE A 137 -8.85 -12.54 -8.62
N PRO A 138 -10.18 -12.36 -8.47
CA PRO A 138 -11.05 -11.94 -9.57
C PRO A 138 -10.66 -10.59 -10.18
N ASP A 139 -10.76 -10.47 -11.50
CA ASP A 139 -10.37 -9.27 -12.26
C ASP A 139 -11.25 -8.04 -12.02
N GLY A 140 -12.44 -8.23 -11.41
CA GLY A 140 -13.37 -7.14 -11.12
C GLY A 140 -12.75 -6.09 -10.18
N ARG A 141 -12.58 -4.85 -10.65
CA ARG A 141 -11.87 -3.77 -9.92
C ARG A 141 -12.34 -3.60 -8.47
N ARG A 142 -13.66 -3.63 -8.22
CA ARG A 142 -14.22 -3.49 -6.86
C ARG A 142 -13.83 -4.68 -5.98
N THR A 143 -14.04 -5.90 -6.49
CA THR A 143 -13.72 -7.15 -5.79
C THR A 143 -12.24 -7.25 -5.49
N ARG A 144 -11.38 -6.96 -6.48
CA ARG A 144 -9.92 -6.96 -6.33
C ARG A 144 -9.46 -5.98 -5.25
N ARG A 145 -9.97 -4.74 -5.27
CA ARG A 145 -9.65 -3.74 -4.24
C ARG A 145 -10.07 -4.20 -2.85
N TYR A 146 -11.26 -4.78 -2.73
CA TYR A 146 -11.75 -5.33 -1.48
C TYR A 146 -10.86 -6.47 -0.97
N ILE A 147 -10.49 -7.42 -1.84
CA ILE A 147 -9.59 -8.54 -1.49
C ILE A 147 -8.23 -8.05 -1.02
N PHE A 148 -7.60 -7.12 -1.75
CA PHE A 148 -6.31 -6.58 -1.32
C PHE A 148 -6.42 -5.76 -0.04
N HIS A 149 -7.47 -4.95 0.11
CA HIS A 149 -7.69 -4.20 1.33
C HIS A 149 -7.88 -5.10 2.56
N MET A 150 -8.54 -6.24 2.41
CA MET A 150 -8.77 -7.17 3.53
C MET A 150 -7.57 -8.09 3.76
N GLY A 151 -6.97 -8.60 2.70
CA GLY A 151 -5.98 -9.66 2.76
C GLY A 151 -4.55 -9.18 2.98
N VAL A 152 -4.17 -7.97 2.55
CA VAL A 152 -2.81 -7.47 2.81
C VAL A 152 -2.69 -7.12 4.30
N THR A 153 -1.67 -7.65 4.96
CA THR A 153 -1.48 -7.56 6.42
C THR A 153 -0.20 -6.88 6.84
N ALA A 154 0.79 -6.86 5.95
CA ALA A 154 2.00 -6.06 6.10
C ALA A 154 2.64 -5.80 4.73
N ILE A 155 3.45 -4.74 4.67
CA ILE A 155 4.28 -4.38 3.52
C ILE A 155 5.65 -3.98 4.05
N ASP A 156 6.70 -4.57 3.49
CA ASP A 156 8.06 -4.09 3.63
C ASP A 156 8.59 -3.75 2.25
N ALA A 157 9.11 -2.55 2.06
CA ALA A 157 9.67 -2.12 0.80
C ALA A 157 11.01 -1.43 1.01
N ASP A 158 11.98 -1.77 0.17
CA ASP A 158 13.27 -1.11 0.04
C ASP A 158 13.66 -1.03 -1.44
N LYS A 159 14.89 -0.59 -1.72
CA LYS A 159 15.40 -0.45 -3.09
C LYS A 159 15.55 -1.78 -3.83
N GLU A 160 15.57 -2.91 -3.13
CA GLU A 160 15.76 -4.23 -3.72
C GLU A 160 14.43 -4.93 -4.01
N ARG A 161 13.44 -4.82 -3.12
CA ARG A 161 12.15 -5.50 -3.23
C ARG A 161 11.00 -4.82 -2.48
N ILE A 162 9.78 -5.20 -2.86
CA ILE A 162 8.56 -5.00 -2.08
C ILE A 162 8.05 -6.38 -1.66
N ALA A 163 8.08 -6.67 -0.37
CA ALA A 163 7.43 -7.82 0.24
C ALA A 163 5.99 -7.46 0.63
N VAL A 164 5.01 -8.20 0.12
CA VAL A 164 3.60 -8.03 0.48
C VAL A 164 3.11 -9.28 1.20
N PHE A 165 2.70 -9.11 2.45
CA PHE A 165 2.18 -10.19 3.28
C PHE A 165 0.66 -10.24 3.15
N PHE A 166 0.16 -11.43 2.81
CA PHE A 166 -1.24 -11.67 2.51
C PHE A 166 -1.79 -12.77 3.42
N ASP A 167 -2.85 -12.46 4.15
CA ASP A 167 -3.56 -13.43 4.98
C ASP A 167 -4.92 -13.78 4.36
N MET A 168 -5.03 -15.05 3.97
CA MET A 168 -6.28 -15.57 3.46
C MET A 168 -7.36 -15.58 4.53
N GLU A 169 -7.02 -15.85 5.80
CA GLU A 169 -8.01 -15.99 6.88
C GLU A 169 -8.89 -14.75 7.06
N ARG A 170 -8.45 -13.58 6.57
CA ARG A 170 -9.19 -12.30 6.62
C ARG A 170 -10.20 -12.12 5.47
N LEU A 171 -10.20 -13.01 4.48
CA LEU A 171 -11.05 -12.89 3.30
C LEU A 171 -12.42 -13.52 3.55
N PRO A 172 -13.44 -13.16 2.76
CA PRO A 172 -14.73 -13.84 2.84
C PRO A 172 -14.59 -15.31 2.43
N LYS A 173 -15.17 -16.19 3.25
CA LYS A 173 -15.39 -17.60 2.92
C LYS A 173 -16.78 -17.78 2.34
N ARG A 174 -16.95 -18.80 1.49
CA ARG A 174 -18.26 -19.31 1.10
C ARG A 174 -18.93 -19.95 2.34
N ALA A 175 -20.24 -20.21 2.25
CA ALA A 175 -21.01 -20.79 3.34
C ALA A 175 -20.50 -22.18 3.79
N ASP A 176 -19.83 -22.90 2.88
CA ASP A 176 -19.19 -24.20 3.14
C ASP A 176 -17.77 -24.07 3.74
N GLY A 177 -17.32 -22.85 4.04
CA GLY A 177 -15.99 -22.57 4.58
C GLY A 177 -14.87 -22.53 3.54
N THR A 178 -15.16 -22.78 2.26
CA THR A 178 -14.15 -22.72 1.18
C THR A 178 -13.87 -21.28 0.75
N TRP A 179 -12.66 -21.04 0.23
CA TRP A 179 -12.27 -19.72 -0.23
C TRP A 179 -12.89 -19.41 -1.59
N VAL A 180 -13.31 -18.16 -1.78
CA VAL A 180 -13.84 -17.67 -3.07
C VAL A 180 -12.74 -17.61 -4.15
N LEU A 181 -11.47 -17.68 -3.75
CA LEU A 181 -10.29 -17.41 -4.58
C LEU A 181 -9.59 -18.67 -5.12
N PHE A 182 -10.15 -19.86 -4.89
CA PHE A 182 -9.68 -21.13 -5.47
C PHE A 182 -10.67 -21.65 -6.52
#